data_AF-A0A316LU61-F1
#
_entry.id   AF-A0A316LU61-F1
#
_cell.length_a   1.000
_cell.length_b   1.000
_cell.length_c   1.000
_cell.angle_alpha   90.00
_cell.angle_beta   90.00
_cell.angle_gamma   90.00
#
_symmetry.space_group_name_H-M   'P 1'
#
loop_
_entity.id
_entity.type
_entity.pdbx_description
1 polymer ?
#
loop_
_entity_poly.entity_id
_entity_poly.type
_entity_poly.pdbx_seq_one_letter_code
_entity_poly.pdbx_strand_id
1 'polypeptide(L)'
;METVSAYFGSLVFDDRVMKANLSAEVYQSLKKTIDEGAQLDLGVANAVAAAMKDWAVAHGATHYTHWFQPLTGITAEKHDSFISPSPDGGVIMEFSGKELIKGEPDASSFPSGGLRATFEARGYTAWDPTSYAFIKGKTLCIPTAFCSYGGEALDKKTPLLRSMEALSKQALR
;
A
#
# COMPACT_ATOMS: atom_id res chain seq x y z
N MET A 1 22.47 -18.46 -17.05
CA MET A 1 21.14 -18.78 -16.50
C MET A 1 21.12 -18.22 -15.10
N GLU A 2 20.24 -17.27 -14.82
CA GLU A 2 20.12 -16.72 -13.47
C GLU A 2 19.66 -17.82 -12.50
N THR A 3 20.27 -17.88 -11.32
CA THR A 3 19.88 -18.83 -10.28
C THR A 3 18.57 -18.37 -9.63
N VAL A 4 17.79 -19.30 -9.08
CA VAL A 4 16.55 -18.97 -8.33
C VAL A 4 16.82 -17.93 -7.24
N SER A 5 17.96 -18.02 -6.58
CA SER A 5 18.41 -17.06 -5.56
C SER A 5 18.64 -15.64 -6.10
N ALA A 6 18.96 -15.47 -7.39
CA ALA A 6 19.25 -14.18 -7.99
C ALA A 6 17.98 -13.39 -8.29
N TYR A 7 16.91 -14.05 -8.76
CA TYR A 7 15.67 -13.36 -9.15
C TYR A 7 14.54 -13.46 -8.11
N PHE A 8 14.60 -14.39 -7.15
CA PHE A 8 13.59 -14.50 -6.10
C PHE A 8 13.52 -13.23 -5.26
N GLY A 9 12.33 -12.63 -5.15
CA GLY A 9 12.12 -11.39 -4.41
C GLY A 9 12.76 -10.14 -5.02
N SER A 10 13.31 -10.22 -6.24
CA SER A 10 13.97 -9.08 -6.92
C SER A 10 13.03 -7.90 -7.17
N LEU A 11 11.73 -8.17 -7.34
CA LEU A 11 10.68 -7.17 -7.56
C LEU A 11 9.83 -6.93 -6.31
N VAL A 12 10.43 -7.07 -5.12
CA VAL A 12 9.76 -6.82 -3.83
C VAL A 12 10.54 -5.76 -3.07
N PHE A 13 9.84 -4.73 -2.56
CA PHE A 13 10.39 -3.71 -1.68
C PHE A 13 10.51 -4.27 -0.25
N ASP A 14 11.36 -5.29 -0.11
CA ASP A 14 11.57 -6.05 1.11
C ASP A 14 12.47 -5.33 2.12
N ASP A 15 12.73 -5.96 3.27
CA ASP A 15 13.61 -5.45 4.32
C ASP A 15 14.99 -5.02 3.83
N ARG A 16 15.58 -5.75 2.88
CA ARG A 16 16.91 -5.46 2.33
C ARG A 16 16.86 -4.21 1.48
N VAL A 17 15.84 -4.11 0.63
CA VAL A 17 15.61 -2.93 -0.23
C VAL A 17 15.31 -1.71 0.64
N MET A 18 14.45 -1.85 1.66
CA MET A 18 14.14 -0.77 2.59
C MET A 18 15.40 -0.26 3.32
N LYS A 19 16.24 -1.16 3.84
CA LYS A 19 17.52 -0.77 4.48
C LYS A 19 18.48 -0.06 3.53
N ALA A 20 18.49 -0.43 2.25
CA ALA A 20 19.38 0.14 1.26
C ALA A 20 18.93 1.53 0.77
N ASN A 21 17.62 1.82 0.79
CA ASN A 21 17.04 3.03 0.21
C ASN A 21 16.55 4.06 1.25
N LEU A 22 16.33 3.66 2.50
CA LEU A 22 15.86 4.54 3.57
C LEU A 22 17.02 4.97 4.48
N SER A 23 16.91 6.15 5.08
CA SER A 23 17.81 6.52 6.18
C SER A 23 17.62 5.57 7.36
N ALA A 24 18.67 5.40 8.17
CA ALA A 24 18.60 4.53 9.34
C ALA A 24 17.43 4.88 10.27
N GLU A 25 17.17 6.18 10.48
CA GLU A 25 16.07 6.66 11.32
C GLU A 25 14.69 6.28 10.74
N VAL A 26 14.46 6.54 9.45
CA VAL A 26 13.20 6.23 8.77
C VAL A 26 12.96 4.72 8.75
N TYR A 27 13.99 3.94 8.43
CA TYR A 27 13.91 2.48 8.44
C TYR A 27 13.56 1.94 9.84
N GLN A 28 14.21 2.43 10.90
CA GLN A 28 13.92 1.98 12.27
C GLN A 28 12.51 2.37 12.71
N SER A 29 12.05 3.57 12.35
CA SER A 29 10.68 4.01 12.63
C SER A 29 9.64 3.13 11.92
N LEU A 30 9.85 2.87 10.62
CA LEU A 30 8.99 1.96 9.86
C LEU A 30 9.01 0.54 10.43
N LYS A 31 10.17 0.05 10.89
CA LYS A 31 10.31 -1.27 11.48
C LYS A 31 9.48 -1.42 12.76
N LYS A 32 9.41 -0.38 13.60
CA LYS A 32 8.51 -0.34 14.76
C LYS A 32 7.04 -0.37 14.35
N THR A 33 6.66 0.35 13.30
CA THR A 33 5.29 0.26 12.75
C THR A 33 4.96 -1.18 12.32
N ILE A 34 5.89 -1.89 11.69
CA ILE A 34 5.69 -3.27 11.22
C ILE A 34 5.62 -4.26 12.39
N ASP A 35 6.55 -4.15 13.36
CA ASP A 35 6.73 -5.16 14.40
C ASP A 35 5.83 -4.92 15.63
N GLU A 36 5.55 -3.66 15.95
CA GLU A 36 4.84 -3.24 17.17
C GLU A 36 3.46 -2.66 16.88
N GLY A 37 3.08 -2.45 15.61
CA GLY A 37 1.83 -1.81 15.22
C GLY A 37 1.77 -0.32 15.54
N ALA A 38 2.93 0.34 15.70
CA ALA A 38 3.02 1.77 15.96
C ALA A 38 2.47 2.60 14.78
N GLN A 39 1.84 3.74 15.07
CA GLN A 39 1.30 4.62 14.03
C GLN A 39 2.39 5.12 13.09
N LEU A 40 2.14 5.03 11.77
CA LEU A 40 3.04 5.56 10.76
C LEU A 40 2.94 7.09 10.71
N ASP A 41 4.04 7.76 11.04
CA ASP A 41 4.16 9.22 10.94
C ASP A 41 4.18 9.68 9.48
N LEU A 42 3.63 10.88 9.20
CA LEU A 42 3.55 11.41 7.84
C LEU A 42 4.93 11.72 7.24
N GLY A 43 5.89 12.17 8.05
CA GLY A 43 7.27 12.39 7.61
C GLY A 43 7.94 11.09 7.19
N VAL A 44 7.78 10.03 8.00
CA VAL A 44 8.24 8.67 7.68
C VAL A 44 7.55 8.15 6.42
N ALA A 45 6.23 8.30 6.33
CA ALA A 45 5.46 7.87 5.16
C ALA A 45 5.91 8.58 3.88
N ASN A 46 6.21 9.88 3.93
CA ASN A 46 6.70 10.63 2.77
C ASN A 46 8.09 10.16 2.33
N ALA A 47 8.99 9.90 3.29
CA ALA A 47 10.32 9.35 2.98
C ALA A 47 10.22 7.95 2.36
N VAL A 48 9.34 7.10 2.90
CA VAL A 48 9.08 5.76 2.38
C VAL A 48 8.45 5.81 0.99
N ALA A 49 7.47 6.68 0.76
CA ALA A 49 6.84 6.86 -0.54
C ALA A 49 7.87 7.32 -1.59
N ALA A 50 8.72 8.30 -1.26
CA ALA A 50 9.78 8.73 -2.17
C ALA A 50 10.72 7.58 -2.55
N ALA A 51 11.20 6.82 -1.55
CA ALA A 51 12.08 5.68 -1.79
C ALA A 51 11.40 4.55 -2.58
N MET A 52 10.13 4.24 -2.29
CA MET A 52 9.34 3.25 -3.03
C MET A 52 9.16 3.65 -4.50
N LYS A 53 8.86 4.93 -4.75
CA LYS A 53 8.71 5.47 -6.11
C LYS A 53 10.02 5.37 -6.87
N ASP A 54 11.12 5.85 -6.29
CA ASP A 54 12.43 5.85 -6.95
C ASP A 54 12.90 4.42 -7.25
N TRP A 55 12.70 3.50 -6.30
CA TRP A 55 12.95 2.07 -6.51
C TRP A 55 12.07 1.49 -7.61
N ALA A 56 10.77 1.80 -7.61
CA ALA A 56 9.82 1.25 -8.60
C ALA A 56 10.14 1.76 -10.02
N VAL A 57 10.42 3.05 -10.17
CA VAL A 57 10.80 3.67 -11.43
C VAL A 57 12.14 3.10 -11.94
N ALA A 58 13.11 2.86 -11.05
CA ALA A 58 14.37 2.21 -11.43
C ALA A 58 14.17 0.78 -11.99
N HIS A 59 13.09 0.11 -11.58
CA HIS A 59 12.68 -1.20 -12.10
C HIS A 59 11.66 -1.11 -13.27
N GLY A 60 11.45 0.09 -13.82
CA GLY A 60 10.61 0.32 -15.00
C GLY A 60 9.10 0.40 -14.72
N ALA A 61 8.69 0.56 -13.46
CA ALA A 61 7.30 0.83 -13.13
C ALA A 61 6.91 2.25 -13.56
N THR A 62 5.71 2.39 -14.11
CA THR A 62 5.12 3.67 -14.55
C THR A 62 3.87 4.04 -13.76
N HIS A 63 3.27 3.06 -13.10
CA HIS A 63 2.06 3.22 -12.30
C HIS A 63 2.26 2.67 -10.89
N TYR A 64 1.36 3.04 -9.98
CA TYR A 64 1.16 2.37 -8.71
C TYR A 64 -0.31 1.98 -8.55
N THR A 65 -0.59 1.08 -7.62
CA THR A 65 -1.96 0.69 -7.28
C THR A 65 -2.04 0.28 -5.82
N HIS A 66 -3.12 0.68 -5.16
CA HIS A 66 -3.53 0.05 -3.90
C HIS A 66 -4.13 -1.33 -4.21
N TRP A 67 -3.42 -2.37 -3.79
CA TRP A 67 -3.72 -3.75 -4.10
C TRP A 67 -4.48 -4.38 -2.94
N PHE A 68 -5.77 -4.67 -3.12
CA PHE A 68 -6.62 -5.24 -2.08
C PHE A 68 -7.67 -6.24 -2.61
N GLN A 69 -8.23 -7.02 -1.69
CA GLN A 69 -9.20 -8.07 -1.99
C GLN A 69 -10.55 -7.73 -1.35
N PRO A 70 -11.44 -7.02 -2.07
CA PRO A 70 -12.77 -6.69 -1.57
C PRO A 70 -13.64 -7.94 -1.35
N LEU A 71 -14.70 -7.78 -0.56
CA LEU A 71 -15.68 -8.85 -0.29
C LEU A 71 -16.46 -9.31 -1.53
N THR A 72 -16.37 -8.59 -2.65
CA THR A 72 -16.97 -8.95 -3.95
C THR A 72 -16.25 -10.10 -4.67
N GLY A 73 -15.11 -10.58 -4.14
CA GLY A 73 -14.49 -11.84 -4.54
C GLY A 73 -13.37 -11.78 -5.59
N ILE A 74 -13.19 -10.64 -6.26
CA ILE A 74 -12.09 -10.41 -7.23
C ILE A 74 -11.13 -9.37 -6.64
N THR A 75 -9.83 -9.50 -6.91
CA THR A 75 -8.84 -8.50 -6.50
C THR A 75 -9.13 -7.17 -7.20
N ALA A 76 -9.17 -6.09 -6.42
CA ALA A 76 -9.32 -4.75 -6.96
C ALA A 76 -7.93 -4.13 -7.13
N GLU A 77 -7.70 -3.58 -8.33
CA GLU A 77 -6.51 -2.80 -8.65
C GLU A 77 -7.00 -1.54 -9.39
N LYS A 78 -6.74 -0.35 -8.83
CA LYS A 78 -6.87 0.92 -9.56
C LYS A 78 -5.47 1.42 -9.85
N HIS A 79 -5.11 1.52 -11.14
CA HIS A 79 -3.76 1.91 -11.54
C HIS A 79 -3.71 3.43 -11.69
N ASP A 80 -2.95 4.07 -10.81
CA ASP A 80 -2.67 5.50 -10.84
C ASP A 80 -1.27 5.71 -11.41
N SER A 81 -1.11 6.73 -12.26
CA SER A 81 0.19 7.05 -12.84
C SER A 81 1.06 7.76 -11.81
N PHE A 82 2.36 7.49 -11.81
CA PHE A 82 3.30 8.36 -11.10
C PHE A 82 3.44 9.74 -11.78
N ILE A 83 3.02 9.87 -13.03
CA ILE A 83 3.19 11.09 -13.83
C ILE A 83 2.09 12.11 -13.52
N SER A 84 2.51 13.28 -13.06
CA SER A 84 1.72 14.51 -12.97
C SER A 84 2.23 15.54 -13.99
N PRO A 85 1.35 16.26 -14.71
CA PRO A 85 1.77 17.32 -15.61
C PRO A 85 2.36 18.48 -14.81
N SER A 86 3.54 18.94 -15.22
CA SER A 86 4.21 20.07 -14.60
C SER A 86 3.69 21.39 -15.19
N PRO A 87 3.59 22.48 -14.39
CA PRO A 87 3.19 23.79 -14.88
C PRO A 87 4.06 24.37 -16.01
N ASP A 88 5.30 23.90 -16.13
CA ASP A 88 6.27 24.30 -17.17
C ASP A 88 6.16 23.47 -18.47
N GLY A 89 5.17 22.58 -18.57
CA GLY A 89 4.97 21.71 -19.74
C GLY A 89 5.77 20.40 -19.69
N GLY A 90 6.51 20.15 -18.61
CA GLY A 90 7.19 18.89 -18.34
C GLY A 90 6.32 17.86 -17.61
N VAL A 91 6.96 16.81 -17.10
CA VAL A 91 6.35 15.75 -16.29
C VAL A 91 7.08 15.66 -14.96
N ILE A 92 6.34 15.61 -13.85
CA ILE A 92 6.88 15.33 -12.52
C ILE A 92 6.38 13.95 -12.07
N MET A 93 7.27 13.17 -11.48
CA MET A 93 6.92 11.87 -10.89
C MET A 93 6.54 12.07 -9.42
N GLU A 94 5.26 11.97 -9.09
CA GLU A 94 4.70 12.19 -7.76
C GLU A 94 4.20 10.88 -7.14
N PHE A 95 4.60 10.67 -5.89
CA PHE A 95 4.03 9.66 -5.01
C PHE A 95 4.29 10.11 -3.57
N SER A 96 3.24 10.25 -2.77
CA SER A 96 3.32 10.87 -1.44
C SER A 96 2.92 9.92 -0.33
N GLY A 97 3.37 10.19 0.89
CA GLY A 97 3.01 9.39 2.07
C GLY A 97 1.51 9.41 2.38
N LYS A 98 0.76 10.37 1.84
CA LYS A 98 -0.71 10.37 1.96
C LYS A 98 -1.32 9.14 1.29
N GLU A 99 -0.78 8.73 0.15
CA GLU A 99 -1.22 7.52 -0.55
C GLU A 99 -0.91 6.25 0.25
N LEU A 100 0.05 6.29 1.19
CA LEU A 100 0.33 5.15 2.06
C LEU A 100 -0.59 5.14 3.30
N ILE A 101 -0.85 6.30 3.91
CA ILE A 101 -1.62 6.38 5.15
C ILE A 101 -3.13 6.25 4.88
N LYS A 102 -3.65 6.99 3.92
CA LYS A 102 -5.08 7.04 3.60
C LYS A 102 -5.26 7.43 2.13
N GLY A 103 -5.42 6.42 1.28
CA GLY A 103 -5.85 6.59 -0.10
C GLY A 103 -7.36 6.71 -0.21
N GLU A 104 -7.81 7.53 -1.15
CA GLU A 104 -9.21 7.52 -1.61
C GLU A 104 -9.27 6.73 -2.93
N PRO A 105 -9.52 5.40 -2.90
CA PRO A 105 -9.89 4.72 -4.13
C PRO A 105 -11.17 5.36 -4.65
N ASP A 106 -11.24 5.60 -5.97
CA ASP A 106 -12.49 6.00 -6.62
C ASP A 106 -13.49 4.84 -6.57
N ALA A 107 -14.10 4.69 -5.41
CA ALA A 107 -15.01 3.61 -5.05
C ALA A 107 -16.43 3.85 -5.54
N SER A 108 -16.65 4.89 -6.36
CA SER A 108 -17.96 5.24 -6.94
C SER A 108 -18.56 4.10 -7.79
N SER A 109 -17.71 3.20 -8.28
CA SER A 109 -18.06 2.05 -9.12
C SER A 109 -18.38 0.76 -8.34
N PHE A 110 -18.21 0.73 -7.01
CA PHE A 110 -18.68 -0.40 -6.21
C PHE A 110 -20.21 -0.31 -6.01
N PRO A 111 -20.95 -1.44 -6.15
CA PRO A 111 -22.40 -1.43 -6.07
C PRO A 111 -22.87 -0.94 -4.69
N SER A 112 -23.45 0.26 -4.65
CA SER A 112 -23.92 0.93 -3.40
C SER A 112 -25.33 0.53 -2.99
N GLY A 113 -25.97 -0.40 -3.70
CA GLY A 113 -27.34 -0.87 -3.39
C GLY A 113 -28.42 0.22 -3.46
N GLY A 114 -28.14 1.39 -4.03
CA GLY A 114 -29.14 2.46 -4.28
C GLY A 114 -29.78 3.10 -3.04
N LEU A 115 -29.33 2.78 -1.83
CA LEU A 115 -30.00 3.16 -0.57
C LEU A 115 -29.15 4.07 0.35
N ARG A 116 -27.97 4.53 -0.09
CA ARG A 116 -27.07 5.37 0.72
C ARG A 116 -26.68 6.66 0.01
N ALA A 117 -26.55 7.75 0.76
CA ALA A 117 -26.03 9.02 0.26
C ALA A 117 -24.61 8.81 -0.31
N THR A 118 -24.34 9.37 -1.48
CA THR A 118 -23.11 9.15 -2.28
C THR A 118 -21.80 9.50 -1.56
N PHE A 119 -21.85 10.25 -0.46
CA PHE A 119 -20.69 10.56 0.37
C PHE A 119 -20.23 9.38 1.25
N GLU A 120 -21.16 8.57 1.77
CA GLU A 120 -20.87 7.41 2.64
C GLU A 120 -20.51 6.14 1.86
N ALA A 121 -20.66 6.18 0.54
CA ALA A 121 -20.25 5.10 -0.37
C ALA A 121 -18.73 5.11 -0.66
N ARG A 122 -17.98 6.06 -0.10
CA ARG A 122 -16.53 6.15 -0.25
C ARG A 122 -15.85 5.15 0.69
N GLY A 123 -15.10 4.23 0.13
CA GLY A 123 -14.15 3.42 0.90
C GLY A 123 -12.77 4.06 0.94
N TYR A 124 -11.98 3.71 1.93
CA TYR A 124 -10.62 4.20 2.15
C TYR A 124 -9.65 3.03 2.11
N THR A 125 -8.49 3.26 1.48
CA THR A 125 -7.37 2.33 1.53
C THR A 125 -6.35 2.81 2.55
N ALA A 126 -5.79 1.87 3.31
CA ALA A 126 -4.65 2.10 4.18
C ALA A 126 -3.58 1.04 3.88
N TRP A 127 -2.33 1.46 3.66
CA TRP A 127 -1.24 0.52 3.46
C TRP A 127 -1.06 -0.35 4.71
N ASP A 128 -0.93 -1.66 4.49
CA ASP A 128 -0.48 -2.59 5.51
C ASP A 128 1.02 -2.87 5.31
N PRO A 129 1.90 -2.28 6.13
CA PRO A 129 3.34 -2.42 5.98
C PRO A 129 3.87 -3.81 6.38
N THR A 130 3.04 -4.67 6.98
CA THR A 130 3.40 -6.08 7.24
C THR A 130 3.46 -6.90 5.95
N SER A 131 2.87 -6.39 4.86
CA SER A 131 2.93 -6.97 3.52
C SER A 131 3.77 -6.08 2.61
N TYR A 132 4.89 -6.60 2.10
CA TYR A 132 5.79 -5.81 1.26
C TYR A 132 5.14 -5.37 -0.05
N ALA A 133 5.40 -4.12 -0.45
CA ALA A 133 5.07 -3.64 -1.77
C ALA A 133 5.91 -4.40 -2.82
N PHE A 134 5.35 -4.59 -4.01
CA PHE A 134 6.01 -5.36 -5.06
C PHE A 134 5.66 -4.81 -6.44
N ILE A 135 6.46 -5.13 -7.45
CA ILE A 135 6.20 -4.74 -8.83
C ILE A 135 5.60 -5.93 -9.58
N LYS A 136 4.50 -5.68 -10.27
CA LYS A 136 3.86 -6.63 -11.18
C LYS A 136 3.67 -5.95 -12.54
N GLY A 137 4.32 -6.48 -13.56
CA GLY A 137 4.36 -5.82 -14.87
C GLY A 137 5.08 -4.47 -14.77
N LYS A 138 4.35 -3.37 -14.98
CA LYS A 138 4.88 -1.99 -14.86
C LYS A 138 4.21 -1.20 -13.73
N THR A 139 3.65 -1.90 -12.74
CA THR A 139 2.87 -1.28 -11.66
C THR A 139 3.44 -1.66 -10.30
N LEU A 140 3.69 -0.66 -9.46
CA LEU A 140 3.96 -0.82 -8.02
C LEU A 140 2.66 -1.17 -7.30
N CYS A 141 2.54 -2.39 -6.81
CA CYS A 141 1.42 -2.86 -6.01
C CYS A 141 1.69 -2.64 -4.52
N ILE A 142 0.84 -1.85 -3.88
CA ILE A 142 0.91 -1.50 -2.45
C ILE A 142 -0.19 -2.30 -1.73
N PRO A 143 0.14 -3.32 -0.91
CA PRO A 143 -0.88 -4.13 -0.24
C PRO A 143 -1.68 -3.30 0.77
N THR A 144 -2.97 -3.13 0.55
CA THR A 144 -3.80 -2.25 1.41
C THR A 144 -4.95 -2.98 2.08
N ALA A 145 -5.33 -2.49 3.25
CA ALA A 145 -6.64 -2.73 3.82
C ALA A 145 -7.67 -1.78 3.20
N PHE A 146 -8.92 -2.21 3.03
CA PHE A 146 -10.02 -1.41 2.50
C PHE A 146 -11.21 -1.40 3.47
N CYS A 147 -11.60 -0.20 3.90
CA CYS A 147 -12.67 0.04 4.86
C CYS A 147 -13.66 1.09 4.38
N SER A 148 -14.87 1.09 4.93
CA SER A 148 -15.85 2.15 4.70
C SER A 148 -15.50 3.42 5.48
N TYR A 149 -16.26 4.49 5.26
CA TYR A 149 -16.24 5.68 6.12
C TYR A 149 -16.54 5.38 7.59
N GLY A 150 -17.44 4.43 7.88
CA GLY A 150 -17.78 4.00 9.24
C GLY A 150 -16.73 3.09 9.90
N GLY A 151 -15.65 2.74 9.20
CA GLY A 151 -14.63 1.82 9.68
C GLY A 151 -15.02 0.34 9.58
N GLU A 152 -16.12 0.03 8.88
CA GLU A 152 -16.47 -1.33 8.54
C GLU A 152 -15.46 -1.92 7.55
N ALA A 153 -15.03 -3.16 7.79
CA ALA A 153 -14.13 -3.85 6.87
C ALA A 153 -14.87 -4.19 5.58
N LEU A 154 -14.36 -3.72 4.45
CA LEU A 154 -14.89 -4.00 3.11
C LEU A 154 -13.98 -4.96 2.32
N ASP A 155 -12.98 -5.54 2.99
CA ASP A 155 -12.01 -6.47 2.42
C ASP A 155 -11.90 -7.78 3.22
N LYS A 156 -11.11 -8.70 2.67
CA LYS A 156 -10.73 -9.95 3.34
C LYS A 156 -9.53 -9.81 4.28
N LYS A 157 -8.71 -8.77 4.09
CA LYS A 157 -7.45 -8.58 4.82
C LYS A 157 -7.68 -8.12 6.25
N THR A 158 -8.57 -7.15 6.47
CA THR A 158 -8.86 -6.63 7.81
C THR A 158 -9.41 -7.71 8.75
N PRO A 159 -10.40 -8.54 8.37
CA PRO A 159 -10.87 -9.63 9.22
C PRO A 159 -9.78 -10.69 9.49
N LEU A 160 -8.92 -10.99 8.51
CA LEU A 160 -7.81 -11.92 8.67
C LEU A 160 -6.80 -11.42 9.72
N LEU A 161 -6.37 -10.17 9.61
CA LEU A 161 -5.43 -9.57 10.57
C LEU A 161 -5.99 -9.59 12.00
N ARG A 162 -7.26 -9.19 12.17
CA ARG A 162 -7.95 -9.26 13.47
C ARG A 162 -8.04 -10.69 14.01
N SER A 163 -8.28 -11.67 13.15
CA SER A 163 -8.31 -13.09 13.53
C SER A 163 -6.93 -13.58 13.98
N MET A 164 -5.87 -13.21 13.26
CA MET A 164 -4.49 -13.58 13.63
C MET A 164 -4.10 -12.97 14.97
N GLU A 165 -4.46 -11.70 15.22
CA GLU A 165 -4.20 -11.02 16.49
C GLU A 165 -4.93 -11.71 17.65
N ALA A 166 -6.23 -12.03 17.48
CA ALA A 166 -7.02 -12.71 18.50
C ALA A 166 -6.44 -14.09 18.86
N LEU A 167 -6.00 -14.85 17.85
CA LEU A 167 -5.32 -16.14 18.05
C LEU A 167 -3.99 -15.98 18.78
N SER A 168 -3.15 -15.05 18.34
CA SER A 168 -1.84 -14.77 18.97
C SER A 168 -2.01 -14.42 20.45
N LYS A 169 -2.93 -13.49 20.76
CA LYS A 169 -3.23 -13.09 22.14
C LYS A 169 -3.66 -14.26 23.00
N GLN A 170 -4.39 -15.22 22.45
CA GLN A 170 -4.90 -16.35 23.23
C GLN A 170 -3.94 -17.53 23.32
N ALA A 171 -3.09 -17.73 22.31
CA ALA A 171 -2.07 -18.78 22.31
C ALA A 171 -0.86 -18.44 23.19
N LEU A 172 -0.59 -17.15 23.43
CA LEU A 172 0.49 -16.66 24.29
C LEU A 172 0.09 -16.45 25.77
N ARG A 173 -1.13 -16.83 26.17
CA ARG A 173 -1.59 -16.75 27.56
C ARG A 173 -1.08 -17.88 28.44
#